data_AF-A0A8H8C0U2-F1
#
_entry.id   AF-A0A8H8C0U2-F1
#
_cell.length_a   1.000
_cell.length_b   1.000
_cell.length_c   1.000
_cell.angle_alpha   90.00
_cell.angle_beta   90.00
_cell.angle_gamma   90.00
#
_symmetry.space_group_name_H-M   'P 1'
#
loop_
_entity.id
_entity.type
_entity.pdbx_description
1 polymer ?
#
loop_
_entity_poly.entity_id
_entity_poly.type
_entity_poly.pdbx_seq_one_letter_code
_entity_poly.pdbx_strand_id
1 'polypeptide(L)'
;MAARGRKFSFFRLINNAIPNFARDDPNDVNLSPSQADALFSYQLALPHPRYLGDEAFAVAGIVGSKILSRKVLGTLVKNGTVVPAPGGEDGREGGEVQMTVNTAAITKNFAHQLASISVHAQRKLVGLLFFWEEECTRWMLLDGEEGEIGGLLEVHGESTDLTVALEAVRLKMVLMPSQRAEGTANVGAGVGHVLPSYV
;
A
#
# COMPACT_ATOMS: atom_id res chain seq x y z
N MET A 1 -6.77 -29.79 -15.78
CA MET A 1 -6.28 -28.55 -16.41
C MET A 1 -6.55 -27.40 -15.45
N ALA A 2 -5.53 -26.85 -14.79
CA ALA A 2 -5.73 -25.71 -13.89
C ALA A 2 -6.09 -24.47 -14.71
N ALA A 3 -7.20 -23.82 -14.39
CA ALA A 3 -7.59 -22.57 -15.02
C ALA A 3 -6.47 -21.55 -14.79
N ARG A 4 -5.86 -21.05 -15.88
CA ARG A 4 -4.97 -19.89 -15.85
C ARG A 4 -5.74 -18.77 -15.17
N GLY A 5 -5.37 -18.44 -13.93
CA GLY A 5 -6.01 -17.39 -13.15
C GLY A 5 -6.08 -16.13 -13.99
N ARG A 6 -7.30 -15.61 -14.20
CA ARG A 6 -7.50 -14.31 -14.83
C ARG A 6 -6.73 -13.30 -13.97
N LYS A 7 -5.57 -12.85 -14.46
CA LYS A 7 -4.82 -11.76 -13.84
C LYS A 7 -5.78 -10.57 -13.72
N PHE A 8 -6.04 -10.11 -12.50
CA PHE A 8 -6.82 -8.91 -12.27
C PHE A 8 -6.17 -7.77 -13.06
N SER A 9 -6.92 -7.19 -13.99
CA SER A 9 -6.41 -6.14 -14.87
C SER A 9 -6.88 -4.81 -14.34
N PHE A 10 -6.06 -4.20 -13.48
CA PHE A 10 -6.25 -2.87 -12.91
C PHE A 10 -6.55 -1.81 -13.99
N PHE A 11 -5.94 -1.98 -15.18
CA PHE A 11 -6.18 -1.17 -16.37
C PHE A 11 -7.65 -1.15 -16.83
N ARG A 12 -8.37 -2.28 -16.67
CA ARG A 12 -9.82 -2.34 -16.98
C ARG A 12 -10.65 -1.63 -15.92
N LEU A 13 -10.26 -1.70 -14.65
CA LEU A 13 -11.01 -1.04 -13.58
C LEU A 13 -10.87 0.48 -13.66
N ILE A 14 -9.64 0.99 -13.84
CA ILE A 14 -9.34 2.44 -13.89
C ILE A 14 -9.95 3.08 -15.15
N ASN A 15 -9.79 2.46 -16.33
CA ASN A 15 -10.36 3.00 -17.57
C ASN A 15 -11.88 3.01 -17.58
N ASN A 16 -12.52 2.09 -16.85
CA ASN A 16 -13.98 2.06 -16.71
C ASN A 16 -14.47 3.03 -15.63
N ALA A 17 -13.72 3.23 -14.55
CA ALA A 17 -14.11 4.08 -13.42
C ALA A 17 -13.87 5.58 -13.68
N ILE A 18 -12.82 5.93 -14.45
CA ILE A 18 -12.42 7.30 -14.75
C ILE A 18 -12.19 7.41 -16.28
N PRO A 19 -13.23 7.77 -17.06
CA PRO A 19 -13.14 7.82 -18.53
C PRO A 19 -12.02 8.74 -19.06
N ASN A 20 -11.66 9.77 -18.29
CA ASN A 20 -10.58 10.70 -18.63
C ASN A 20 -9.17 10.11 -18.51
N PHE A 21 -9.00 8.91 -17.96
CA PHE A 21 -7.69 8.26 -17.81
C PHE A 21 -7.35 7.28 -18.95
N ALA A 22 -8.29 7.03 -19.87
CA ALA A 22 -8.21 5.96 -20.86
C ALA A 22 -7.21 6.15 -22.03
N ARG A 23 -6.34 7.19 -22.01
CA ARG A 23 -5.58 7.57 -23.22
C ARG A 23 -4.08 7.84 -23.10
N ASP A 24 -3.44 7.67 -21.94
CA ASP A 24 -1.99 7.85 -21.81
C ASP A 24 -1.28 6.56 -21.37
N ASP A 25 0.01 6.45 -21.71
CA ASP A 25 0.86 5.24 -21.67
C ASP A 25 0.62 4.33 -20.43
N PRO A 26 0.40 3.01 -20.64
CA PRO A 26 0.19 2.05 -19.54
C PRO A 26 1.30 1.99 -18.50
N ASN A 27 2.52 2.39 -18.86
CA ASN A 27 3.66 2.37 -17.94
C ASN A 27 3.68 3.56 -16.98
N ASP A 28 2.79 4.54 -17.14
CA ASP A 28 2.86 5.81 -16.44
C ASP A 28 2.09 5.82 -15.10
N VAL A 29 1.37 4.75 -14.79
CA VAL A 29 0.43 4.68 -13.64
C VAL A 29 1.03 3.92 -12.45
N ASN A 30 1.94 2.98 -12.69
CA ASN A 30 2.54 2.16 -11.64
C ASN A 30 3.63 2.92 -10.90
N LEU A 31 3.79 2.63 -9.60
CA LEU A 31 4.96 3.05 -8.86
C LEU A 31 6.17 2.27 -9.37
N SER A 32 7.30 2.95 -9.53
CA SER A 32 8.57 2.23 -9.67
C SER A 32 8.95 1.55 -8.35
N PRO A 33 9.73 0.45 -8.37
CA PRO A 33 10.20 -0.20 -7.14
C PRO A 33 10.84 0.75 -6.14
N SER A 34 11.66 1.69 -6.62
CA SER A 34 12.31 2.68 -5.76
C SER A 34 11.32 3.66 -5.12
N GLN A 35 10.23 4.03 -5.81
CA GLN A 35 9.19 4.87 -5.23
C GLN A 35 8.37 4.11 -4.17
N ALA A 36 8.09 2.84 -4.41
CA ALA A 36 7.39 1.99 -3.44
C ALA A 36 8.24 1.78 -2.18
N ASP A 37 9.54 1.49 -2.33
CA ASP A 37 10.47 1.36 -1.21
C ASP A 37 10.62 2.67 -0.43
N ALA A 38 10.74 3.80 -1.12
CA ALA A 38 10.85 5.10 -0.47
C ALA A 38 9.60 5.45 0.36
N LEU A 39 8.40 5.20 -0.20
CA LEU A 39 7.15 5.35 0.52
C LEU A 39 7.12 4.43 1.74
N PHE A 40 7.41 3.14 1.55
CA PHE A 40 7.35 2.15 2.62
C PHE A 40 8.32 2.47 3.77
N SER A 41 9.56 2.82 3.44
CA SER A 41 10.59 3.22 4.41
C SER A 41 10.20 4.49 5.17
N TYR A 42 9.63 5.49 4.50
CA TYR A 42 9.13 6.70 5.15
C TYR A 42 8.02 6.37 6.17
N GLN A 43 7.08 5.51 5.80
CA GLN A 43 5.96 5.15 6.66
C GLN A 43 6.39 4.34 7.87
N LEU A 44 7.34 3.40 7.72
CA LEU A 44 7.92 2.66 8.84
C LEU A 44 8.59 3.55 9.89
N ALA A 45 9.06 4.75 9.50
CA ALA A 45 9.65 5.71 10.44
C ALA A 45 8.61 6.51 11.24
N LEU A 46 7.33 6.44 10.88
CA LEU A 46 6.25 7.16 11.57
C LEU A 46 5.71 6.36 12.77
N PRO A 47 5.09 7.03 13.77
CA PRO A 47 4.46 6.34 14.91
C PRO A 47 3.33 5.39 14.51
N HIS A 48 2.67 5.67 13.39
CA HIS A 48 1.55 4.88 12.88
C HIS A 48 1.80 4.48 11.41
N PRO A 49 2.67 3.47 11.15
CA PRO A 49 3.15 3.16 9.80
C PRO A 49 2.10 2.78 8.77
N ARG A 50 0.88 2.43 9.20
CA ARG A 50 -0.22 2.06 8.29
C ARG A 50 -0.98 3.25 7.74
N TYR A 51 -0.91 4.39 8.42
CA TYR A 51 -1.63 5.59 8.05
C TYR A 51 -0.74 6.45 7.18
N LEU A 52 -1.26 6.87 6.02
CA LEU A 52 -0.47 7.68 5.10
C LEU A 52 -0.10 9.03 5.75
N GLY A 53 1.18 9.22 6.04
CA GLY A 53 1.68 10.50 6.56
C GLY A 53 1.57 11.67 5.57
N ASP A 54 1.69 12.88 6.11
CA ASP A 54 1.58 14.17 5.41
C ASP A 54 2.47 14.31 4.15
N GLU A 55 3.66 13.70 4.17
CA GLU A 55 4.64 13.81 3.09
C GLU A 55 4.67 12.59 2.16
N ALA A 56 3.79 11.60 2.39
CA ALA A 56 3.78 10.34 1.66
C ALA A 56 3.79 10.51 0.13
N PHE A 57 2.97 11.42 -0.39
CA PHE A 57 2.85 11.66 -1.83
C PHE A 57 4.04 12.42 -2.41
N ALA A 58 4.73 13.23 -1.59
CA ALA A 58 5.96 13.89 -2.01
C ALA A 58 7.12 12.87 -2.06
N VAL A 59 7.25 12.02 -1.04
CA VAL A 59 8.27 10.97 -0.97
C VAL A 59 8.10 9.96 -2.10
N ALA A 60 6.86 9.56 -2.40
CA ALA A 60 6.57 8.67 -3.52
C ALA A 60 6.75 9.33 -4.91
N GLY A 61 7.09 10.63 -4.96
CA GLY A 61 7.32 11.35 -6.22
C GLY A 61 6.06 11.61 -7.05
N ILE A 62 4.89 11.66 -6.41
CA ILE A 62 3.61 12.02 -7.06
C ILE A 62 3.49 13.54 -7.15
N VAL A 63 3.87 14.23 -6.09
CA VAL A 63 3.83 15.70 -6.02
C VAL A 63 5.22 16.26 -5.74
N GLY A 64 5.53 17.43 -6.31
CA GLY A 64 6.84 18.06 -6.16
C GLY A 64 7.05 18.81 -4.84
N SER A 65 6.05 18.88 -3.95
CA SER A 65 6.19 19.60 -2.68
C SER A 65 5.38 19.00 -1.53
N LYS A 66 5.90 19.17 -0.31
CA LYS A 66 5.26 18.75 0.95
C LYS A 66 3.92 19.45 1.20
N ILE A 67 3.78 20.71 0.75
CA ILE A 67 2.54 21.48 0.89
C ILE A 67 1.44 20.87 0.02
N LEU A 68 1.75 20.51 -1.23
CA LEU A 68 0.81 19.83 -2.10
C LEU A 68 0.47 18.43 -1.58
N SER A 69 1.43 17.72 -0.99
CA SER A 69 1.19 16.40 -0.37
C SER A 69 0.14 16.48 0.73
N ARG A 70 0.27 17.43 1.66
CA ARG A 70 -0.74 17.67 2.70
C ARG A 70 -2.11 18.05 2.14
N LYS A 71 -2.14 18.90 1.10
CA LYS A 71 -3.40 19.27 0.44
C LYS A 71 -4.08 18.08 -0.20
N VAL A 72 -3.32 17.21 -0.87
CA VAL A 72 -3.83 15.96 -1.44
C VAL A 72 -4.36 15.04 -0.34
N LEU A 73 -3.60 14.86 0.75
CA LEU A 73 -4.04 14.05 1.90
C LEU A 73 -5.37 14.56 2.47
N GLY A 74 -5.48 15.86 2.75
CA GLY A 74 -6.71 16.46 3.27
C GLY A 74 -7.90 16.27 2.32
N THR A 75 -7.69 16.37 1.01
CA THR A 75 -8.73 16.06 0.01
C THR A 75 -9.14 14.59 0.05
N LEU A 76 -8.19 13.66 0.15
CA LEU A 76 -8.47 12.23 0.21
C LEU A 76 -9.22 11.83 1.49
N VAL A 77 -8.84 12.42 2.62
CA VAL A 77 -9.53 12.25 3.91
C VAL A 77 -10.97 12.78 3.82
N LYS A 78 -11.15 13.99 3.29
CA LYS A 78 -12.48 14.60 3.11
C LYS A 78 -13.41 13.75 2.24
N ASN A 79 -12.86 13.07 1.24
CA ASN A 79 -13.62 12.21 0.33
C ASN A 79 -13.76 10.75 0.82
N GLY A 80 -13.21 10.42 2.00
CA GLY A 80 -13.30 9.08 2.59
C GLY A 80 -12.43 8.02 1.90
N THR A 81 -11.47 8.43 1.09
CA THR A 81 -10.52 7.51 0.43
C THR A 81 -9.39 7.08 1.37
N VAL A 82 -9.02 7.94 2.32
CA VAL A 82 -7.97 7.68 3.32
C VAL A 82 -8.51 7.97 4.71
N VAL A 83 -8.18 7.13 5.67
CA VAL A 83 -8.46 7.34 7.10
C VAL A 83 -7.31 8.17 7.69
N PRO A 84 -7.58 9.27 8.42
CA PRO A 84 -6.54 10.06 9.06
C PRO A 84 -5.88 9.26 10.20
N ALA A 85 -4.61 9.54 10.48
CA ALA A 85 -3.89 8.89 11.58
C ALA A 85 -4.54 9.22 12.94
N PRO A 86 -4.61 8.25 13.88
CA PRO A 86 -5.10 8.50 15.23
C PRO A 86 -4.17 9.54 15.91
N GLY A 87 -4.77 10.59 16.47
CA GLY A 87 -4.03 11.70 17.08
C GLY A 87 -3.68 12.87 16.14
N GLY A 88 -4.09 12.83 14.87
CA GLY A 88 -4.13 14.02 14.00
C GLY A 88 -5.25 14.99 14.39
N GLU A 89 -5.22 16.22 13.84
CA GLU A 89 -6.16 17.32 14.16
C GLU A 89 -7.67 16.93 14.04
N ASP A 90 -7.99 15.87 13.30
CA ASP A 90 -9.36 15.38 13.06
C ASP A 90 -9.84 14.24 13.98
N GLY A 91 -9.07 13.89 15.02
CA GLY A 91 -9.59 13.31 16.28
C GLY A 91 -10.55 12.11 16.18
N ARG A 92 -10.29 11.11 15.33
CA ARG A 92 -10.96 9.81 15.43
C ARG A 92 -10.12 8.88 16.31
N GLU A 93 -10.65 8.57 17.49
CA GLU A 93 -10.06 7.62 18.44
C GLU A 93 -9.87 6.26 17.77
N GLY A 94 -8.65 5.74 17.92
CA GLY A 94 -8.20 4.50 17.29
C GLY A 94 -8.98 3.29 17.77
N GLY A 95 -9.58 2.59 16.81
CA GLY A 95 -10.12 1.25 16.99
C GLY A 95 -9.53 0.33 15.93
N GLU A 96 -8.76 -0.64 16.40
CA GLU A 96 -8.26 -1.83 15.68
C GLU A 96 -7.57 -1.63 14.32
N VAL A 97 -6.99 -2.73 13.85
CA VAL A 97 -6.31 -2.89 12.57
C VAL A 97 -7.28 -2.56 11.44
N GLN A 98 -7.38 -1.28 11.10
CA GLN A 98 -8.28 -0.80 10.08
C GLN A 98 -7.53 -0.61 8.76
N MET A 99 -8.17 -1.05 7.69
CA MET A 99 -7.81 -0.67 6.33
C MET A 99 -7.77 0.86 6.24
N THR A 100 -6.59 1.44 6.04
CA THR A 100 -6.41 2.91 6.07
C THR A 100 -6.71 3.58 4.74
N VAL A 101 -6.77 2.80 3.66
CA VAL A 101 -7.12 3.27 2.32
C VAL A 101 -8.32 2.48 1.81
N ASN A 102 -9.35 3.18 1.37
CA ASN A 102 -10.54 2.58 0.77
C ASN A 102 -10.59 2.95 -0.70
N THR A 103 -10.09 2.07 -1.57
CA THR A 103 -10.07 2.35 -3.02
C THR A 103 -11.48 2.32 -3.64
N ALA A 104 -12.47 1.69 -2.99
CA ALA A 104 -13.86 1.72 -3.45
C ALA A 104 -14.49 3.13 -3.36
N ALA A 105 -13.91 4.04 -2.58
CA ALA A 105 -14.31 5.45 -2.55
C ALA A 105 -13.84 6.25 -3.78
N ILE A 106 -13.01 5.68 -4.66
CA ILE A 106 -12.56 6.32 -5.90
C ILE A 106 -13.70 6.29 -6.90
N THR A 107 -14.34 7.44 -7.10
CA THR A 107 -15.46 7.61 -8.04
C THR A 107 -15.04 8.34 -9.32
N LYS A 108 -15.95 8.45 -10.29
CA LYS A 108 -15.76 9.27 -11.50
C LYS A 108 -15.39 10.73 -11.22
N ASN A 109 -15.72 11.25 -10.03
CA ASN A 109 -15.43 12.63 -9.63
C ASN A 109 -14.01 12.80 -9.07
N PHE A 110 -13.24 11.72 -8.89
CA PHE A 110 -11.92 11.73 -8.28
C PHE A 110 -10.94 12.68 -8.98
N ALA A 111 -10.94 12.70 -10.32
CA ALA A 111 -10.12 13.60 -11.10
C ALA A 111 -10.45 15.09 -10.84
N HIS A 112 -11.72 15.41 -10.63
CA HIS A 112 -12.16 16.77 -10.30
C HIS A 112 -11.80 17.14 -8.85
N GLN A 113 -11.98 16.21 -7.92
CA GLN A 113 -11.61 16.41 -6.51
C GLN A 113 -10.13 16.74 -6.34
N LEU A 114 -9.27 16.16 -7.18
CA LEU A 114 -7.82 16.34 -7.16
C LEU A 114 -7.30 17.24 -8.27
N ALA A 115 -8.11 18.20 -8.73
CA ALA A 115 -7.72 19.16 -9.77
C ALA A 115 -6.52 20.05 -9.38
N SER A 116 -6.05 20.01 -8.13
CA SER A 116 -4.82 20.69 -7.69
C SER A 116 -3.52 20.03 -8.17
N ILE A 117 -3.59 18.85 -8.78
CA ILE A 117 -2.44 18.13 -9.35
C ILE A 117 -2.72 17.75 -10.81
N SER A 118 -1.67 17.49 -11.58
CA SER A 118 -1.80 17.11 -12.99
C SER A 118 -2.52 15.78 -13.15
N VAL A 119 -3.20 15.56 -14.28
CA VAL A 119 -3.87 14.28 -14.59
C VAL A 119 -2.88 13.11 -14.47
N HIS A 120 -1.63 13.34 -14.87
CA HIS A 120 -0.56 12.39 -14.67
C HIS A 120 -0.37 12.00 -13.20
N ALA A 121 -0.17 12.99 -12.32
CA ALA A 121 -0.04 12.76 -10.89
C ALA A 121 -1.30 12.11 -10.29
N GLN A 122 -2.49 12.44 -10.78
CA GLN A 122 -3.74 11.81 -10.34
C GLN A 122 -3.74 10.30 -10.65
N ARG A 123 -3.27 9.89 -11.83
CA ARG A 123 -3.16 8.47 -12.20
C ARG A 123 -2.16 7.74 -11.30
N LYS A 124 -0.95 8.28 -11.13
CA LYS A 124 0.05 7.72 -10.21
C LYS A 124 -0.44 7.64 -8.78
N LEU A 125 -1.23 8.61 -8.33
CA LEU A 125 -1.86 8.59 -7.02
C LEU A 125 -2.84 7.44 -6.87
N VAL A 126 -3.68 7.16 -7.87
CA VAL A 126 -4.54 5.96 -7.85
C VAL A 126 -3.69 4.70 -7.71
N GLY A 127 -2.63 4.56 -8.52
CA GLY A 127 -1.70 3.43 -8.41
C GLY A 127 -1.09 3.27 -7.02
N LEU A 128 -0.68 4.37 -6.39
CA LEU A 128 -0.19 4.37 -5.01
C LEU A 128 -1.25 3.95 -4.00
N LEU A 129 -2.49 4.44 -4.11
CA LEU A 129 -3.56 4.11 -3.17
C LEU A 129 -3.90 2.61 -3.22
N PHE A 130 -3.94 2.01 -4.42
CA PHE A 130 -4.09 0.57 -4.56
C PHE A 130 -2.89 -0.20 -3.98
N PHE A 131 -1.67 0.22 -4.28
CA PHE A 131 -0.47 -0.35 -3.67
C PHE A 131 -0.56 -0.31 -2.13
N TRP A 132 -0.98 0.81 -1.56
CA TRP A 132 -1.05 0.95 -0.11
C TRP A 132 -2.17 0.14 0.53
N GLU A 133 -3.32 -0.01 -0.14
CA GLU A 133 -4.41 -0.91 0.28
C GLU A 133 -3.95 -2.38 0.28
N GLU A 134 -3.19 -2.80 -0.74
CA GLU A 134 -2.53 -4.11 -0.79
C GLU A 134 -1.53 -4.28 0.37
N GLU A 135 -0.71 -3.27 0.65
CA GLU A 135 0.24 -3.29 1.78
C GLU A 135 -0.46 -3.38 3.14
N CYS A 136 -1.56 -2.64 3.33
CA CYS A 136 -2.37 -2.75 4.54
C CYS A 136 -2.94 -4.17 4.67
N THR A 137 -3.48 -4.75 3.58
CA THR A 137 -3.95 -6.14 3.54
C THR A 137 -2.85 -7.12 3.94
N ARG A 138 -1.65 -6.96 3.38
CA ARG A 138 -0.49 -7.80 3.69
C ARG A 138 -0.14 -7.73 5.18
N TRP A 139 -0.09 -6.53 5.75
CA TRP A 139 0.14 -6.37 7.19
C TRP A 139 -0.96 -7.01 8.04
N MET A 140 -2.23 -6.93 7.65
CA MET A 140 -3.31 -7.62 8.39
C MET A 140 -3.13 -9.14 8.41
N LEU A 141 -2.71 -9.74 7.29
CA LEU A 141 -2.43 -11.17 7.23
C LEU A 141 -1.25 -11.56 8.12
N LEU A 142 -0.20 -10.74 8.15
CA LEU A 142 0.97 -10.96 9.01
C LEU A 142 0.64 -10.77 10.49
N ASP A 143 -0.21 -9.82 10.85
CA ASP A 143 -0.71 -9.69 12.24
C ASP A 143 -1.50 -10.92 12.66
N GLY A 144 -2.32 -11.47 11.75
CA GLY A 144 -3.04 -12.72 11.98
C GLY A 144 -2.09 -13.89 12.22
N GLU A 145 -1.08 -14.04 11.37
CA GLU A 145 -0.02 -15.05 11.53
C GLU A 145 0.75 -14.85 12.86
N GLU A 146 1.13 -13.61 13.20
CA GLU A 146 1.81 -13.28 14.47
C GLU A 146 0.92 -13.63 15.68
N GLY A 147 -0.37 -13.29 15.63
CA GLY A 147 -1.34 -13.57 16.69
C GLY A 147 -1.60 -15.06 16.88
N GLU A 148 -1.70 -15.83 15.80
CA GLU A 148 -1.84 -17.29 15.85
C GLU A 148 -0.61 -17.96 16.48
N ILE A 149 0.60 -17.57 16.05
CA ILE A 149 1.85 -18.09 16.61
C ILE A 149 2.01 -17.69 18.08
N GLY A 150 1.67 -16.44 18.41
CA GLY A 150 1.66 -15.94 19.78
C GLY A 150 0.72 -16.74 20.68
N GLY A 151 -0.51 -17.00 20.23
CA GLY A 151 -1.46 -17.84 20.96
C GLY A 151 -0.97 -19.28 21.15
N LEU A 152 -0.30 -19.86 20.15
CA LEU A 152 0.31 -21.18 20.27
C LEU A 152 1.45 -21.20 21.29
N LEU A 153 2.29 -20.16 21.36
CA LEU A 153 3.34 -20.02 22.37
C LEU A 153 2.76 -19.90 23.79
N GLU A 154 1.65 -19.17 23.95
CA GLU A 154 0.96 -19.07 25.24
C GLU A 154 0.38 -20.41 25.70
N VAL A 155 -0.16 -21.22 24.77
CA VAL A 155 -0.81 -22.50 25.08
C VAL A 155 0.21 -23.64 25.26
N HIS A 156 1.22 -23.71 24.40
CA HIS A 156 2.17 -24.84 24.35
C HIS A 156 3.50 -24.55 25.04
N GLY A 157 3.73 -23.32 25.50
CA GLY A 157 4.99 -22.88 26.09
C GLY A 157 6.06 -22.57 25.05
N GLU A 158 7.25 -22.20 25.55
CA GLU A 158 8.39 -21.86 24.69
C GLU A 158 8.78 -23.05 23.79
N SER A 159 8.71 -22.82 22.48
CA SER A 159 9.22 -23.72 21.45
C SER A 159 10.19 -22.94 20.57
N THR A 160 11.39 -23.50 20.35
CA THR A 160 12.39 -22.92 19.45
C THR A 160 11.83 -22.71 18.04
N ASP A 161 11.00 -23.63 17.57
CA ASP A 161 10.42 -23.53 16.23
C ASP A 161 9.38 -22.40 16.14
N LEU A 162 8.54 -22.24 17.17
CA LEU A 162 7.54 -21.17 17.22
C LEU A 162 8.17 -19.79 17.43
N THR A 163 9.25 -19.69 18.20
CA THR A 163 10.01 -18.43 18.37
C THR A 163 10.70 -18.02 17.08
N VAL A 164 11.34 -18.95 16.37
CA VAL A 164 11.92 -18.69 15.05
C VAL A 164 10.83 -18.29 14.04
N ALA A 165 9.67 -18.95 14.05
CA ALA A 165 8.55 -18.59 13.19
C ALA A 165 8.04 -17.16 13.49
N LEU A 166 7.91 -16.81 14.76
CA LEU A 166 7.48 -15.46 15.19
C LEU A 166 8.47 -14.38 14.72
N GLU A 167 9.78 -14.62 14.89
CA GLU A 167 10.81 -13.71 14.39
C GLU A 167 10.77 -13.57 12.87
N ALA A 168 10.55 -14.67 12.14
CA ALA A 168 10.41 -14.63 10.69
C ALA A 168 9.23 -13.75 10.25
N VAL A 169 8.08 -13.81 10.94
CA VAL A 169 6.92 -12.95 10.67
C VAL A 169 7.27 -11.48 10.90
N ARG A 170 7.90 -11.15 12.02
CA ARG A 170 8.33 -9.79 12.34
C ARG A 170 9.30 -9.23 11.29
N LEU A 171 10.22 -10.04 10.79
CA LEU A 171 11.12 -9.65 9.71
C LEU A 171 10.36 -9.42 8.39
N LYS A 172 9.36 -10.25 8.05
CA LYS A 172 8.50 -10.03 6.87
C LYS A 172 7.73 -8.71 6.95
N MET A 173 7.39 -8.23 8.15
CA MET A 173 6.66 -6.96 8.31
C MET A 173 7.47 -5.75 7.87
N VAL A 174 8.80 -5.78 8.06
CA VAL A 174 9.72 -4.66 7.76
C VAL A 174 10.46 -4.80 6.43
N LEU A 175 10.33 -5.94 5.75
CA LEU A 175 10.99 -6.20 4.48
C LEU A 175 10.52 -5.21 3.40
N MET A 176 11.46 -4.64 2.64
CA MET A 176 11.13 -3.67 1.59
C MET A 176 10.35 -4.33 0.44
N PRO A 177 9.39 -3.62 -0.19
CA PRO A 177 8.66 -4.13 -1.35
C PRO A 177 9.55 -4.76 -2.43
N SER A 178 10.67 -4.13 -2.79
CA SER A 178 11.60 -4.64 -3.81
C SER A 178 12.34 -5.92 -3.43
N GLN A 179 12.43 -6.23 -2.13
CA GLN A 179 13.16 -7.40 -1.60
C GLN A 179 12.26 -8.62 -1.45
N ARG A 180 10.96 -8.48 -1.70
CA ARG A 180 9.97 -9.54 -1.54
C ARG A 180 9.94 -10.44 -2.77
N ALA A 181 9.74 -11.73 -2.55
CA ALA A 181 9.51 -12.70 -3.62
C ALA A 181 8.12 -12.54 -4.26
N GLU A 182 7.18 -11.92 -3.56
CA GLU A 182 5.83 -11.64 -4.00
C GLU A 182 5.81 -10.38 -4.87
N GLY A 183 5.41 -10.48 -6.12
CA GLY A 183 5.23 -9.31 -6.99
C GLY A 183 4.02 -8.50 -6.54
N THR A 184 4.22 -7.25 -6.16
CA THR A 184 3.14 -6.26 -5.93
C THR A 184 2.59 -5.79 -7.28
N ALA A 185 1.28 -5.91 -7.50
CA ALA A 185 0.68 -5.73 -8.82
C ALA A 185 0.80 -4.29 -9.37
N ASN A 186 0.93 -3.31 -8.47
CA ASN A 186 1.00 -1.87 -8.77
C ASN A 186 2.43 -1.30 -8.74
N VAL A 187 3.43 -2.18 -8.64
CA VAL A 187 4.85 -1.83 -8.73
C VAL A 187 5.44 -2.47 -9.99
N GLY A 188 6.25 -1.73 -10.75
CA GLY A 188 6.98 -2.30 -11.88
C GLY A 188 7.76 -3.56 -11.47
N ALA A 189 8.00 -4.50 -12.41
CA ALA A 189 8.70 -5.74 -12.10
C ALA A 189 10.06 -5.45 -11.43
N GLY A 190 10.15 -5.71 -10.14
CA GLY A 190 11.41 -5.69 -9.40
C GLY A 190 12.29 -6.88 -9.80
N VAL A 191 13.57 -6.82 -9.44
CA VAL A 191 14.50 -7.94 -9.58
C VAL A 191 14.09 -9.01 -8.56
N GLY A 192 13.12 -9.85 -8.93
CA GLY A 192 12.67 -10.95 -8.09
C GLY A 192 13.85 -11.86 -7.75
N HIS A 193 13.92 -12.30 -6.49
CA HIS A 193 14.86 -13.33 -6.08
C HIS A 193 14.64 -14.60 -6.92
N VAL A 194 15.63 -14.96 -7.74
CA VAL A 194 15.74 -16.32 -8.27
C VAL A 194 16.12 -17.19 -7.08
N LEU A 195 15.19 -17.99 -6.58
CA LEU A 195 15.50 -19.02 -5.59
C LEU A 195 16.57 -19.95 -6.19
N PRO A 196 17.62 -20.34 -5.43
CA PRO A 196 18.60 -21.30 -5.91
C PRO A 196 17.90 -22.59 -6.32
N SER A 197 18.01 -22.96 -7.61
CA SER A 197 17.65 -24.30 -8.05
C SER A 197 18.73 -25.25 -7.54
N TYR A 198 18.41 -26.03 -6.51
CA TYR A 198 19.23 -27.19 -6.19
C TYR A 198 18.98 -28.25 -7.27
N VAL A 199 20.02 -28.52 -8.05
CA VAL A 199 20.09 -29.59 -9.06
C VAL A 199 20.28 -30.92 -8.36
#